data_AF-A0A060YMY0-F1
#
_entry.id   AF-A0A060YMY0-F1
#
_cell.length_a   1.000
_cell.length_b   1.000
_cell.length_c   1.000
_cell.angle_alpha   90.00
_cell.angle_beta   90.00
_cell.angle_gamma   90.00
#
_symmetry.space_group_name_H-M   'P 1'
#
loop_
_entity.id
_entity.type
_entity.pdbx_description
1 polymer ?
#
loop_
_entity_poly.entity_id
_entity_poly.type
_entity_poly.pdbx_seq_one_letter_code
_entity_poly.pdbx_strand_id
1 'polypeptide(L)'
;MELQKAGFTLSAVQLDLITRLHQYIFSHILRLEKPALEFNPTQADSAYCVLPLNVVEDSNTLDLDFKFMEDIEKSEARVGIPTTQYTKQNPFTFKLEDYQDAVIIPRYRNFDQPHRFYVADVYTDLTPLSRFPSPEYQTFAEYYKTKYNLDLSNVNQPLLDVDHTSSRLNLLTPRHLNQKGKALPLSSAEKRKAKWESLQNKQILVPELCAIHPIPASLWRKAVCLPSILYRLHCLLTAEELRAQTASDAGVGAQTLPSDFRYVSSPFSWISLLFFMV
;
A
#
# COMPACT_ATOMS: atom_id res chain seq x y z
N MET A 1 -9.75 5.23 18.58
CA MET A 1 -9.88 6.14 17.42
C MET A 1 -10.58 7.38 17.94
N GLU A 2 -9.96 8.55 17.80
CA GLU A 2 -10.63 9.81 18.12
C GLU A 2 -11.40 10.28 16.89
N LEU A 3 -12.66 10.64 17.09
CA LEU A 3 -13.51 11.23 16.07
C LEU A 3 -13.02 12.65 15.80
N GLN A 4 -12.41 12.88 14.64
CA GLN A 4 -11.85 14.19 14.29
C GLN A 4 -12.93 15.24 13.98
N LYS A 5 -14.03 14.82 13.36
CA LYS A 5 -15.13 15.71 12.97
C LYS A 5 -16.42 14.91 12.78
N ALA A 6 -17.55 15.49 13.17
CA ALA A 6 -18.88 14.92 12.94
C ALA A 6 -19.88 16.00 12.53
N GLY A 7 -20.93 15.61 11.82
CA GLY A 7 -22.02 16.51 11.42
C GLY A 7 -21.65 17.53 10.34
N PHE A 8 -20.59 17.31 9.56
CA PHE A 8 -20.23 18.17 8.43
C PHE A 8 -20.89 17.68 7.14
N THR A 9 -21.11 18.62 6.22
CA THR A 9 -21.69 18.33 4.90
C THR A 9 -20.62 18.43 3.82
N LEU A 10 -20.75 17.59 2.79
CA LEU A 10 -19.92 17.61 1.59
C LEU A 10 -20.78 17.93 0.38
N SER A 11 -20.23 18.65 -0.59
CA SER A 11 -20.90 18.88 -1.87
C SER A 11 -20.96 17.60 -2.70
N ALA A 12 -21.91 17.52 -3.63
CA ALA A 12 -22.04 16.38 -4.53
C ALA A 12 -20.75 16.11 -5.34
N VAL A 13 -20.06 17.19 -5.76
CA VAL A 13 -18.79 17.10 -6.50
C VAL A 13 -17.68 16.49 -5.63
N GLN A 14 -17.60 16.88 -4.36
CA GLN A 14 -16.62 16.31 -3.42
C GLN A 14 -16.89 14.83 -3.14
N LEU A 15 -18.16 14.44 -2.97
CA LEU A 15 -18.55 13.04 -2.75
C LEU A 15 -18.23 12.16 -3.96
N ASP A 16 -18.45 12.67 -5.16
CA ASP A 16 -18.14 11.98 -6.41
C ASP A 16 -16.62 11.77 -6.55
N LEU A 17 -15.81 12.79 -6.27
CA LEU A 17 -14.34 12.68 -6.22
C LEU A 17 -13.86 11.63 -5.21
N ILE A 18 -14.42 11.65 -3.99
CA ILE A 18 -14.10 10.67 -2.94
C ILE A 18 -14.46 9.25 -3.39
N THR A 19 -15.63 9.08 -4.03
CA THR A 19 -16.11 7.77 -4.49
C THR A 19 -15.20 7.21 -5.57
N ARG A 20 -14.79 8.02 -6.55
CA ARG A 20 -13.86 7.60 -7.60
C ARG A 20 -12.50 7.23 -7.05
N LEU A 21 -11.97 8.01 -6.10
CA LEU A 21 -10.71 7.66 -5.46
C LEU A 21 -10.84 6.37 -4.67
N HIS A 22 -11.91 6.19 -3.90
CA HIS A 22 -12.15 4.97 -3.14
C HIS A 22 -12.11 3.74 -4.07
N GLN A 23 -12.91 3.77 -5.13
CA GLN A 23 -12.91 2.70 -6.14
C GLN A 23 -11.50 2.48 -6.70
N TYR A 24 -10.78 3.55 -7.07
CA TYR A 24 -9.41 3.47 -7.56
C TYR A 24 -8.44 2.78 -6.60
N ILE A 25 -8.51 3.07 -5.29
CA ILE A 25 -7.67 2.38 -4.28
C ILE A 25 -8.00 0.88 -4.27
N PHE A 26 -9.27 0.49 -4.18
CA PHE A 26 -9.62 -0.93 -4.04
C PHE A 26 -9.43 -1.72 -5.33
N SER A 27 -9.73 -1.14 -6.49
CA SER A 27 -9.62 -1.80 -7.78
C SER A 27 -8.22 -1.74 -8.35
N HIS A 28 -7.69 -0.55 -8.57
CA HIS A 28 -6.42 -0.40 -9.28
C HIS A 28 -5.25 -0.71 -8.34
N ILE A 29 -5.21 -0.14 -7.13
CA ILE A 29 -4.07 -0.32 -6.22
C ILE A 29 -4.08 -1.70 -5.56
N LEU A 30 -5.19 -2.06 -4.91
CA LEU A 30 -5.29 -3.29 -4.13
C LEU A 30 -5.67 -4.51 -4.97
N ARG A 31 -6.18 -4.31 -6.20
CA ARG A 31 -6.61 -5.38 -7.12
C ARG A 31 -7.63 -6.31 -6.45
N LEU A 32 -8.56 -5.71 -5.71
CA LEU A 32 -9.54 -6.40 -4.89
C LEU A 32 -10.91 -6.56 -5.55
N GLU A 33 -11.13 -5.96 -6.73
CA GLU A 33 -12.36 -6.17 -7.49
C GLU A 33 -12.52 -7.66 -7.82
N LYS A 34 -13.33 -8.32 -7.01
CA LYS A 34 -13.91 -9.62 -7.27
C LYS A 34 -15.40 -9.39 -7.49
N PRO A 35 -16.06 -10.16 -8.37
CA PRO A 35 -17.51 -10.04 -8.59
C PRO A 35 -18.36 -10.17 -7.31
N ALA A 36 -17.82 -10.77 -6.25
CA ALA A 36 -18.48 -10.93 -4.95
C ALA A 36 -18.19 -9.80 -3.93
N LEU A 37 -17.42 -8.77 -4.32
CA LEU A 37 -16.97 -7.65 -3.46
C LEU A 37 -17.18 -6.31 -4.21
N GLU A 38 -18.34 -6.13 -4.82
CA GLU A 38 -18.68 -4.87 -5.48
C GLU A 38 -18.98 -3.78 -4.45
N PHE A 39 -18.31 -2.62 -4.59
CA PHE A 39 -18.56 -1.46 -3.76
C PHE A 39 -19.76 -0.69 -4.29
N ASN A 40 -20.91 -0.81 -3.61
CA ASN A 40 -22.11 -0.03 -3.93
C ASN A 40 -22.56 0.81 -2.72
N PRO A 41 -22.16 2.09 -2.64
CA PRO A 41 -22.51 2.95 -1.51
C PRO A 41 -24.01 3.28 -1.45
N THR A 42 -24.76 3.12 -2.55
CA THR A 42 -26.20 3.41 -2.57
C THR A 42 -27.07 2.26 -2.05
N GLN A 43 -26.54 1.04 -2.05
CA GLN A 43 -27.25 -0.16 -1.59
C GLN A 43 -26.67 -0.74 -0.29
N ALA A 44 -25.54 -0.21 0.19
CA ALA A 44 -24.90 -0.69 1.41
C ALA A 44 -25.62 -0.16 2.66
N ASP A 45 -25.93 -1.07 3.60
CA ASP A 45 -26.48 -0.73 4.92
C ASP A 45 -25.57 0.21 5.72
N SER A 46 -24.28 0.25 5.40
CA SER A 46 -23.32 1.24 5.90
C SER A 46 -22.27 1.53 4.82
N ALA A 47 -22.45 2.64 4.11
CA ALA A 47 -21.53 3.08 3.07
C ALA A 47 -20.35 3.85 3.68
N TYR A 48 -19.21 3.17 3.87
CA TYR A 48 -17.98 3.83 4.29
C TYR A 48 -17.10 4.18 3.09
N CYS A 49 -16.66 5.43 3.01
CA CYS A 49 -15.63 5.85 2.06
C CYS A 49 -14.30 6.03 2.79
N VAL A 50 -13.28 5.31 2.33
CA VAL A 50 -11.88 5.55 2.72
C VAL A 50 -11.30 6.67 1.86
N LEU A 51 -10.64 7.63 2.51
CA LEU A 51 -10.08 8.81 1.87
C LEU A 51 -8.81 9.28 2.61
N PRO A 52 -7.88 9.94 1.91
CA PRO A 52 -6.64 10.43 2.49
C PRO A 52 -6.89 11.69 3.32
N LEU A 53 -6.17 11.78 4.44
CA LEU A 53 -6.09 12.99 5.25
C LEU A 53 -4.65 13.50 5.23
N ASN A 54 -4.50 14.82 5.23
CA ASN A 54 -3.21 15.47 5.29
C ASN A 54 -3.22 16.59 6.33
N VAL A 55 -2.03 16.99 6.77
CA VAL A 55 -1.86 18.07 7.75
C VAL A 55 -2.16 19.39 7.04
N VAL A 56 -3.10 20.16 7.57
CA VAL A 56 -3.40 21.49 7.05
C VAL A 56 -2.27 22.43 7.48
N GLU A 57 -1.69 23.17 6.52
CA GLU A 57 -0.59 24.12 6.74
C GLU A 57 -0.85 24.99 7.99
N ASP A 58 0.16 25.08 8.86
CA ASP A 58 0.17 25.81 10.14
C ASP A 58 -0.71 25.24 11.28
N SER A 59 -1.30 24.07 11.12
CA SER A 59 -2.05 23.37 12.18
C SER A 59 -1.58 21.93 12.34
N ASN A 60 -1.56 21.40 13.57
CA ASN A 60 -1.30 19.97 13.79
C ASN A 60 -2.56 19.10 13.60
N THR A 61 -3.52 19.58 12.79
CA THR A 61 -4.80 18.93 12.53
C THR A 61 -4.83 18.29 11.15
N LEU A 62 -5.39 17.09 11.08
CA LEU A 62 -5.58 16.35 9.83
C LEU A 62 -6.93 16.73 9.22
N ASP A 63 -6.94 17.13 7.95
CA ASP A 63 -8.17 17.39 7.19
C ASP A 63 -8.12 16.71 5.82
N LEU A 64 -9.24 16.77 5.11
CA LEU A 64 -9.47 16.18 3.79
C LEU A 64 -8.52 16.79 2.74
N ASP A 65 -7.68 15.95 2.12
CA ASP A 65 -6.73 16.41 1.11
C ASP A 65 -7.33 16.37 -0.31
N PHE A 66 -8.21 17.33 -0.62
CA PHE A 66 -8.84 17.41 -1.94
C PHE A 66 -7.83 17.65 -3.07
N LYS A 67 -6.80 18.47 -2.82
CA LYS A 67 -5.78 18.79 -3.80
C LYS A 67 -5.02 17.53 -4.23
N PHE A 68 -4.63 16.69 -3.27
CA PHE A 68 -3.99 15.42 -3.57
C PHE A 68 -4.88 14.47 -4.38
N MET A 69 -6.18 14.41 -4.07
CA MET A 69 -7.12 13.58 -4.84
C MET A 69 -7.21 14.05 -6.30
N GLU A 70 -7.30 15.36 -6.53
CA GLU A 70 -7.32 15.94 -7.88
C GLU A 70 -6.00 15.71 -8.63
N ASP A 71 -4.87 15.83 -7.96
CA ASP A 71 -3.54 15.63 -8.57
C ASP A 71 -3.34 14.16 -8.99
N ILE A 72 -3.89 13.21 -8.22
CA ILE A 72 -3.95 11.80 -8.64
C ILE A 72 -4.78 11.64 -9.91
N GLU A 73 -5.97 12.27 -9.99
CA GLU A 73 -6.85 12.16 -11.16
C GLU A 73 -6.21 12.72 -12.43
N LYS A 74 -5.42 13.80 -12.31
CA LYS A 74 -4.69 14.43 -13.43
C LYS A 74 -3.48 13.62 -13.89
N SER A 75 -2.98 12.70 -13.07
CA SER A 75 -1.77 11.93 -13.38
C SER A 75 -2.02 10.83 -14.42
N GLU A 76 -1.27 10.84 -15.52
CA GLU A 76 -1.32 9.78 -16.54
C GLU A 76 -0.84 8.42 -16.00
N ALA A 77 0.06 8.43 -15.02
CA ALA A 77 0.57 7.24 -14.37
C ALA A 77 -0.47 6.53 -13.48
N ARG A 78 -1.67 7.13 -13.32
CA ARG A 78 -2.80 6.54 -12.59
C ARG A 78 -3.32 5.26 -13.24
N VAL A 79 -3.43 5.25 -14.58
CA VAL A 79 -4.10 4.20 -15.36
C VAL A 79 -3.11 3.14 -15.86
N GLY A 80 -1.84 3.50 -16.05
CA GLY A 80 -0.83 2.58 -16.56
C GLY A 80 0.53 3.23 -16.75
N ILE A 81 1.28 2.71 -17.73
CA ILE A 81 2.61 3.22 -18.05
C ILE A 81 2.45 4.49 -18.90
N PRO A 82 2.92 5.66 -18.44
CA PRO A 82 2.85 6.90 -19.20
C PRO A 82 3.67 6.80 -20.49
N THR A 83 3.29 7.56 -21.52
CA THR A 83 3.89 7.52 -22.86
C THR A 83 5.18 8.32 -23.00
N THR A 84 5.67 8.96 -21.93
CA THR A 84 6.90 9.76 -21.95
C THR A 84 8.08 8.96 -22.52
N GLN A 85 8.62 9.43 -23.64
CA GLN A 85 9.82 8.88 -24.27
C GLN A 85 10.98 9.85 -24.06
N TYR A 86 12.07 9.35 -23.49
CA TYR A 86 13.32 10.08 -23.39
C TYR A 86 14.12 9.86 -24.68
N THR A 87 14.73 10.92 -25.18
CA THR A 87 15.54 10.87 -26.40
C THR A 87 16.94 11.38 -26.08
N LYS A 88 17.89 11.22 -27.02
CA LYS A 88 19.23 11.80 -26.84
C LYS A 88 19.21 13.33 -26.77
N GLN A 89 18.21 13.97 -27.39
CA GLN A 89 18.02 15.42 -27.39
C GLN A 89 17.32 15.92 -26.12
N ASN A 90 16.49 15.09 -25.49
CA ASN A 90 15.85 15.36 -24.20
C ASN A 90 16.10 14.17 -23.25
N PRO A 91 17.30 14.10 -22.65
CA PRO A 91 17.69 12.98 -21.82
C PRO A 91 16.95 12.97 -20.49
N PHE A 92 16.79 11.79 -19.92
CA PHE A 92 16.23 11.63 -18.59
C PHE A 92 17.07 12.37 -17.53
N THR A 93 16.42 13.26 -16.79
CA THR A 93 17.04 13.99 -15.68
C THR A 93 16.62 13.34 -14.37
N PHE A 94 17.58 12.69 -13.70
CA PHE A 94 17.33 12.09 -12.40
C PHE A 94 17.26 13.16 -11.31
N LYS A 95 16.18 13.15 -10.52
CA LYS A 95 16.00 13.99 -9.35
C LYS A 95 15.76 13.11 -8.13
N LEU A 96 16.64 13.18 -7.14
CA LEU A 96 16.55 12.33 -5.95
C LEU A 96 15.24 12.55 -5.17
N GLU A 97 14.78 13.80 -5.10
CA GLU A 97 13.53 14.21 -4.42
C GLU A 97 12.31 13.42 -4.90
N ASP A 98 12.22 13.14 -6.21
CA ASP A 98 11.09 12.44 -6.80
C ASP A 98 11.04 10.95 -6.42
N TYR A 99 12.15 10.38 -5.95
CA TYR A 99 12.29 8.94 -5.68
C TYR A 99 12.38 8.58 -4.18
N GLN A 100 12.44 9.55 -3.25
CA GLN A 100 12.59 9.25 -1.81
C GLN A 100 11.39 8.51 -1.19
N ASP A 101 10.17 8.89 -1.56
CA ASP A 101 8.93 8.25 -1.09
C ASP A 101 8.09 7.77 -2.28
N ALA A 102 8.73 7.17 -3.27
CA ALA A 102 8.09 6.79 -4.52
C ALA A 102 7.68 5.32 -4.58
N VAL A 103 6.54 5.09 -5.23
CA VAL A 103 6.17 3.79 -5.78
C VAL A 103 6.42 3.84 -7.28
N ILE A 104 7.12 2.84 -7.81
CA ILE A 104 7.52 2.81 -9.22
C ILE A 104 6.98 1.59 -9.94
N ILE A 105 6.83 1.75 -11.25
CA ILE A 105 6.26 0.79 -12.17
C ILE A 105 7.20 0.63 -13.36
N PRO A 106 7.73 -0.57 -13.66
CA PRO A 106 8.57 -0.80 -14.83
C PRO A 106 7.81 -0.51 -16.13
N ARG A 107 8.38 0.29 -17.03
CA ARG A 107 7.74 0.70 -18.30
C ARG A 107 7.86 -0.33 -19.43
N TYR A 108 8.69 -1.36 -19.23
CA TYR A 108 9.15 -2.27 -20.27
C TYR A 108 8.54 -3.69 -20.20
N ARG A 109 7.68 -3.96 -19.21
CA ARG A 109 7.08 -5.29 -19.01
C ARG A 109 5.72 -5.21 -18.33
N ASN A 110 4.92 -6.26 -18.53
CA ASN A 110 3.64 -6.46 -17.85
C ASN A 110 2.66 -5.27 -18.06
N PHE A 111 2.47 -4.82 -19.31
CA PHE A 111 1.67 -3.62 -19.63
C PHE A 111 0.24 -3.63 -19.07
N ASP A 112 -0.44 -4.78 -19.12
CA ASP A 112 -1.82 -4.89 -18.62
C ASP A 112 -1.93 -4.85 -17.10
N GLN A 113 -0.93 -5.41 -16.41
CA GLN A 113 -0.91 -5.52 -14.95
C GLN A 113 0.50 -5.35 -14.40
N PRO A 114 1.04 -4.13 -14.43
CA PRO A 114 2.45 -3.94 -14.15
C PRO A 114 2.69 -4.08 -12.64
N HIS A 115 3.83 -4.68 -12.29
CA HIS A 115 4.21 -4.86 -10.90
C HIS A 115 4.64 -3.51 -10.30
N ARG A 116 4.19 -3.23 -9.08
CA ARG A 116 4.61 -2.03 -8.35
C ARG A 116 5.72 -2.37 -7.37
N PHE A 117 6.62 -1.42 -7.20
CA PHE A 117 7.76 -1.54 -6.30
C PHE A 117 7.91 -0.30 -5.45
N TYR A 118 8.34 -0.48 -4.21
CA TYR A 118 8.83 0.61 -3.38
C TYR A 118 10.28 0.91 -3.76
N VAL A 119 10.61 2.19 -3.85
CA VAL A 119 12.02 2.60 -3.81
C VAL A 119 12.49 2.43 -2.36
N ALA A 120 13.45 1.53 -2.14
CA ALA A 120 14.00 1.26 -0.83
C ALA A 120 15.23 2.11 -0.56
N ASP A 121 16.10 2.24 -1.55
CA ASP A 121 17.33 3.02 -1.48
C ASP A 121 17.78 3.46 -2.88
N VAL A 122 18.65 4.47 -2.94
CA VAL A 122 19.23 4.99 -4.19
C VAL A 122 20.74 4.79 -4.17
N TYR A 123 21.24 3.94 -5.07
CA TYR A 123 22.66 3.68 -5.21
C TYR A 123 23.32 4.69 -6.14
N THR A 124 23.95 5.70 -5.55
CA THR A 124 24.76 6.70 -6.26
C THR A 124 26.05 6.14 -6.85
N ASP A 125 26.57 5.06 -6.26
CA ASP A 125 27.82 4.42 -6.68
C ASP A 125 27.62 3.47 -7.87
N LEU A 126 26.36 3.15 -8.20
CA LEU A 126 26.01 2.27 -9.31
C LEU A 126 25.39 3.07 -10.45
N THR A 127 25.78 2.73 -11.66
CA THR A 127 25.25 3.32 -12.90
C THR A 127 24.74 2.22 -13.82
N PRO A 128 23.97 2.55 -14.86
CA PRO A 128 23.62 1.59 -15.91
C PRO A 128 24.80 0.84 -16.54
N LEU A 129 26.02 1.35 -16.45
CA LEU A 129 27.25 0.69 -16.94
C LEU A 129 27.91 -0.23 -15.90
N SER A 130 27.40 -0.27 -14.67
CA SER A 130 27.87 -1.18 -13.64
C SER A 130 27.54 -2.63 -13.96
N ARG A 131 28.29 -3.56 -13.33
CA ARG A 131 28.20 -4.98 -13.60
C ARG A 131 26.82 -5.55 -13.26
N PHE A 132 26.23 -6.32 -14.17
CA PHE A 132 24.94 -6.96 -13.93
C PHE A 132 25.09 -8.19 -12.99
N PRO A 133 24.13 -8.47 -12.09
CA PRO A 133 24.23 -9.60 -11.15
C PRO A 133 24.25 -11.00 -11.79
N SER A 134 23.82 -11.14 -13.06
CA SER A 134 23.87 -12.40 -13.81
C SER A 134 25.15 -12.48 -14.65
N PRO A 135 25.81 -13.66 -14.72
CA PRO A 135 27.02 -13.84 -15.54
C PRO A 135 26.76 -13.72 -17.06
N GLU A 136 25.50 -13.78 -17.51
CA GLU A 136 25.11 -13.72 -18.91
C GLU A 136 25.26 -12.32 -19.55
N TYR A 137 25.28 -11.27 -18.72
CA TYR A 137 25.33 -9.88 -19.18
C TYR A 137 26.43 -9.13 -18.46
N GLN A 138 27.20 -8.29 -19.15
CA GLN A 138 28.25 -7.49 -18.51
C GLN A 138 27.63 -6.34 -17.72
N THR A 139 26.66 -5.61 -18.30
CA THR A 139 26.12 -4.38 -17.68
C THR A 139 24.60 -4.33 -17.65
N PHE A 140 24.02 -3.47 -16.82
CA PHE A 140 22.57 -3.22 -16.82
C PHE A 140 22.10 -2.69 -18.18
N ALA A 141 22.83 -1.76 -18.79
CA ALA A 141 22.53 -1.22 -20.11
C ALA A 141 22.48 -2.33 -21.18
N GLU A 142 23.46 -3.25 -21.17
CA GLU A 142 23.47 -4.40 -22.08
C GLU A 142 22.28 -5.33 -21.86
N TYR A 143 21.91 -5.62 -20.61
CA TYR A 143 20.74 -6.43 -20.30
C TYR A 143 19.46 -5.82 -20.89
N TYR A 144 19.21 -4.53 -20.65
CA TYR A 144 18.01 -3.85 -21.15
C TYR A 144 18.01 -3.71 -22.66
N LYS A 145 19.18 -3.51 -23.27
CA LYS A 145 19.34 -3.46 -24.72
C LYS A 145 19.10 -4.83 -25.37
N THR A 146 19.71 -5.89 -24.87
CA THR A 146 19.60 -7.22 -25.46
C THR A 146 18.22 -7.84 -25.27
N LYS A 147 17.62 -7.66 -24.08
CA LYS A 147 16.35 -8.33 -23.75
C LYS A 147 15.11 -7.53 -24.16
N TYR A 148 15.16 -6.21 -24.08
CA TYR A 148 14.00 -5.35 -24.32
C TYR A 148 14.22 -4.33 -25.46
N ASN A 149 15.40 -4.32 -26.08
CA ASN A 149 15.79 -3.35 -27.11
C ASN A 149 15.63 -1.88 -26.68
N LEU A 150 15.93 -1.59 -25.41
CA LEU A 150 15.84 -0.25 -24.84
C LEU A 150 17.21 0.39 -24.75
N ASP A 151 17.35 1.55 -25.40
CA ASP A 151 18.52 2.42 -25.24
C ASP A 151 18.26 3.42 -24.12
N LEU A 152 19.23 3.57 -23.23
CA LEU A 152 19.16 4.54 -22.15
C LEU A 152 19.67 5.89 -22.64
N SER A 153 18.94 6.96 -22.35
CA SER A 153 19.36 8.33 -22.66
C SER A 153 20.38 8.86 -21.66
N ASN A 154 20.31 8.43 -20.39
CA ASN A 154 21.22 8.85 -19.34
C ASN A 154 21.95 7.64 -18.71
N VAL A 155 23.21 7.44 -19.08
CA VAL A 155 24.03 6.34 -18.54
C VAL A 155 24.71 6.66 -17.21
N ASN A 156 24.62 7.91 -16.74
CA ASN A 156 25.23 8.38 -15.49
C ASN A 156 24.24 8.45 -14.32
N GLN A 157 22.96 8.10 -14.56
CA GLN A 157 21.95 8.09 -13.51
C GLN A 157 22.27 7.02 -12.45
N PRO A 158 21.92 7.25 -11.17
CA PRO A 158 22.04 6.23 -10.14
C PRO A 158 21.04 5.10 -10.39
N LEU A 159 21.27 3.95 -9.76
CA LEU A 159 20.33 2.83 -9.77
C LEU A 159 19.47 2.80 -8.50
N LEU A 160 18.27 2.21 -8.59
CA LEU A 160 17.33 2.11 -7.47
C LEU A 160 17.34 0.69 -6.91
N ASP A 161 17.47 0.56 -5.59
CA ASP A 161 17.11 -0.65 -4.86
C ASP A 161 15.60 -0.68 -4.70
N VAL A 162 14.95 -1.76 -5.13
CA VAL A 162 13.49 -1.84 -5.16
C VAL A 162 12.98 -3.04 -4.38
N ASP A 163 11.93 -2.81 -3.59
CA ASP A 163 11.22 -3.85 -2.86
C ASP A 163 9.83 -4.08 -3.44
N HIS A 164 9.34 -5.31 -3.41
CA HIS A 164 8.02 -5.64 -3.95
C HIS A 164 6.91 -5.02 -3.08
N THR A 165 5.90 -4.42 -3.71
CA THR A 165 4.67 -4.10 -2.97
C THR A 165 3.98 -5.39 -2.55
N SER A 166 3.68 -5.55 -1.26
CA SER A 166 2.95 -6.72 -0.75
C SER A 166 1.60 -6.86 -1.46
N SER A 167 1.34 -8.02 -2.06
CA SER A 167 0.03 -8.43 -2.60
C SER A 167 -0.82 -9.20 -1.58
N ARG A 168 -0.34 -9.33 -0.34
CA ARG A 168 -1.03 -10.10 0.70
C ARG A 168 -2.24 -9.34 1.21
N LEU A 169 -3.42 -9.95 1.09
CA LEU A 169 -4.68 -9.39 1.57
C LEU A 169 -4.86 -9.52 3.09
N ASN A 170 -4.29 -10.59 3.69
CA ASN A 170 -4.33 -10.81 5.13
C ASN A 170 -3.00 -10.42 5.76
N LEU A 171 -3.02 -9.31 6.51
CA LEU A 171 -1.91 -8.78 7.30
C LEU A 171 -2.13 -8.93 8.80
N LEU A 172 -3.15 -9.72 9.22
CA LEU A 172 -3.49 -9.94 10.62
C LEU A 172 -2.73 -11.14 11.25
N THR A 173 -1.97 -11.90 10.44
CA THR A 173 -1.18 -13.01 10.97
C THR A 173 -0.06 -12.48 11.88
N PRO A 174 0.04 -12.95 13.14
CA PRO A 174 1.08 -12.51 14.06
C PRO A 174 2.49 -12.77 13.54
N ARG A 175 3.44 -11.89 13.90
CA ARG A 175 4.86 -11.95 13.45
C ARG A 175 5.53 -13.31 13.69
N HIS A 176 5.10 -14.07 14.69
CA HIS A 176 5.69 -15.36 15.03
C HIS A 176 5.09 -16.53 14.24
N LEU A 177 4.03 -16.30 13.46
CA LEU A 177 3.29 -17.32 12.75
C LEU A 177 3.41 -17.11 11.23
N ASN A 178 3.53 -18.21 10.50
CA ASN A 178 3.40 -18.25 9.05
C ASN A 178 1.91 -18.21 8.66
N GLN A 179 1.61 -18.02 7.37
CA GLN A 179 0.25 -17.96 6.81
C GLN A 179 -0.63 -19.19 7.14
N LYS A 180 -0.01 -20.33 7.45
CA LYS A 180 -0.69 -21.56 7.90
C LYS A 180 -0.83 -21.66 9.43
N GLY A 181 -0.58 -20.58 10.17
CA GLY A 181 -0.59 -20.57 11.64
C GLY A 181 0.56 -21.34 12.30
N LYS A 182 1.60 -21.71 11.55
CA LYS A 182 2.77 -22.45 12.08
C LYS A 182 3.83 -21.48 12.55
N ALA A 183 4.49 -21.75 13.68
CA ALA A 183 5.59 -20.92 14.16
C ALA A 183 6.67 -20.76 13.09
N LEU A 184 7.12 -19.52 12.85
CA LEU A 184 8.24 -19.26 11.96
C LEU A 184 9.52 -19.77 12.62
N PRO A 185 10.40 -20.46 11.87
CA PRO A 185 11.72 -20.79 12.39
C PRO A 185 12.42 -19.46 12.75
N LEU A 186 12.93 -19.37 13.98
CA LEU A 186 13.74 -18.24 14.42
C LEU A 186 15.05 -18.25 13.63
N SER A 187 15.04 -17.66 12.43
CA SER A 187 16.27 -17.41 11.67
C SER A 187 17.16 -16.50 12.50
N SER A 188 18.43 -16.92 12.69
CA SER A 188 19.45 -16.06 13.31
C SER A 188 19.48 -14.69 12.62
N ALA A 189 19.73 -13.64 13.41
CA ALA A 189 19.79 -12.26 12.90
C ALA A 189 20.82 -12.11 11.78
N GLU A 190 21.91 -12.86 11.85
CA GLU A 190 22.99 -12.89 10.86
C GLU A 190 22.54 -13.44 9.50
N LYS A 191 21.74 -14.52 9.48
CA LYS A 191 21.18 -15.06 8.22
C LYS A 191 20.19 -14.10 7.58
N ARG A 192 19.43 -13.34 8.38
CA ARG A 192 18.55 -12.27 7.88
C ARG A 192 19.35 -11.11 7.30
N LYS A 193 20.40 -10.68 8.00
CA LYS A 193 21.32 -9.62 7.55
C LYS A 193 22.02 -10.01 6.24
N ALA A 194 22.63 -11.19 6.18
CA ALA A 194 23.30 -11.69 4.97
C ALA A 194 22.34 -11.85 3.76
N LYS A 195 21.09 -12.26 4.00
CA LYS A 195 20.06 -12.30 2.95
C LYS A 195 19.72 -10.91 2.44
N TRP A 196 19.61 -9.93 3.35
CA TRP A 196 19.24 -8.55 3.04
C TRP A 196 20.39 -7.79 2.36
N GLU A 197 21.65 -8.10 2.67
CA GLU A 197 22.84 -7.48 2.06
C GLU A 197 23.23 -8.10 0.71
N SER A 198 22.75 -9.31 0.40
CA SER A 198 23.07 -9.95 -0.89
C SER A 198 22.35 -9.27 -2.05
N LEU A 199 23.12 -8.62 -2.92
CA LEU A 199 22.66 -8.02 -4.18
C LEU A 199 21.94 -9.02 -5.09
N GLN A 200 22.19 -10.33 -4.96
CA GLN A 200 21.47 -11.37 -5.72
C GLN A 200 20.00 -11.50 -5.30
N ASN A 201 19.65 -11.09 -4.08
CA ASN A 201 18.27 -11.09 -3.59
C ASN A 201 17.58 -9.73 -3.79
N LYS A 202 18.34 -8.69 -4.16
CA LYS A 202 17.84 -7.34 -4.37
C LYS A 202 17.54 -7.12 -5.84
N GLN A 203 16.37 -6.57 -6.13
CA GLN A 203 16.02 -6.17 -7.48
C GLN A 203 16.51 -4.73 -7.67
N ILE A 204 17.46 -4.52 -8.57
CA ILE A 204 17.98 -3.20 -8.90
C ILE A 204 17.40 -2.76 -10.23
N LEU A 205 16.79 -1.58 -10.28
CA LEU A 205 16.15 -1.02 -11.47
C LEU A 205 16.78 0.31 -11.89
N VAL A 206 16.63 0.64 -13.17
CA VAL A 206 17.06 1.92 -13.74
C VAL A 206 15.90 2.92 -13.63
N PRO A 207 16.09 4.10 -13.00
CA PRO A 207 15.03 5.08 -12.82
C PRO A 207 14.31 5.49 -14.11
N GLU A 208 15.06 5.72 -15.19
CA GLU A 208 14.54 6.09 -16.52
C GLU A 208 13.52 5.08 -17.08
N LEU A 209 13.74 3.79 -16.81
CA LEU A 209 12.88 2.69 -17.27
C LEU A 209 11.67 2.46 -16.36
N CYS A 210 11.49 3.31 -15.36
CA CYS A 210 10.40 3.23 -14.39
C CYS A 210 9.51 4.48 -14.50
N ALA A 211 8.21 4.27 -14.35
CA ALA A 211 7.25 5.33 -14.14
C ALA A 211 6.96 5.47 -12.64
N ILE A 212 6.90 6.70 -12.16
CA ILE A 212 6.52 7.00 -10.77
C ILE A 212 5.00 7.00 -10.70
N HIS A 213 4.45 6.20 -9.79
CA HIS A 213 3.03 6.22 -9.48
C HIS A 213 2.71 7.48 -8.66
N PRO A 214 1.57 8.16 -8.88
CA PRO A 214 1.22 9.39 -8.16
C PRO A 214 0.99 9.23 -6.65
N ILE A 215 1.07 8.01 -6.12
CA ILE A 215 0.82 7.74 -4.70
C ILE A 215 2.15 7.50 -4.00
N PRO A 216 2.46 8.27 -2.95
CA PRO A 216 3.68 8.08 -2.18
C PRO A 216 3.75 6.69 -1.53
N ALA A 217 4.96 6.16 -1.38
CA ALA A 217 5.19 4.84 -0.79
C ALA A 217 4.71 4.78 0.67
N SER A 218 4.86 5.86 1.44
CA SER A 218 4.34 5.98 2.80
C SER A 218 2.82 5.78 2.87
N LEU A 219 2.07 6.41 1.97
CA LEU A 219 0.63 6.26 1.87
C LEU A 219 0.24 4.87 1.34
N TRP A 220 0.97 4.36 0.36
CA TRP A 220 0.75 3.04 -0.19
C TRP A 220 0.89 1.93 0.87
N ARG A 221 1.91 2.01 1.74
CA ARG A 221 2.10 1.08 2.87
C ARG A 221 0.92 1.10 3.84
N LYS A 222 0.24 2.24 4.02
CA LYS A 222 -0.99 2.33 4.82
C LYS A 222 -2.18 1.73 4.07
N ALA A 223 -2.28 2.01 2.76
CA ALA A 223 -3.37 1.55 1.92
C ALA A 223 -3.45 0.00 1.83
N VAL A 224 -2.31 -0.69 1.73
CA VAL A 224 -2.28 -2.17 1.68
C VAL A 224 -2.84 -2.84 2.94
N CYS A 225 -2.94 -2.11 4.06
CA CYS A 225 -3.52 -2.61 5.31
C CYS A 225 -5.05 -2.47 5.37
N LEU A 226 -5.64 -1.62 4.52
CA LEU A 226 -7.07 -1.31 4.55
C LEU A 226 -7.98 -2.55 4.52
N PRO A 227 -7.74 -3.58 3.66
CA PRO A 227 -8.63 -4.74 3.60
C PRO A 227 -8.70 -5.50 4.93
N SER A 228 -7.54 -5.66 5.58
CA SER A 228 -7.43 -6.31 6.88
C SER A 228 -8.06 -5.49 8.00
N ILE A 229 -7.89 -4.16 7.96
CA ILE A 229 -8.47 -3.23 8.94
C ILE A 229 -10.00 -3.23 8.82
N LEU A 230 -10.53 -3.05 7.61
CA LEU A 230 -11.97 -3.01 7.35
C LEU A 230 -12.64 -4.34 7.71
N TYR A 231 -12.02 -5.48 7.35
CA TYR A 231 -12.51 -6.79 7.76
C TYR A 231 -12.58 -6.91 9.29
N ARG A 232 -11.52 -6.52 10.00
CA ARG A 232 -11.50 -6.58 11.47
C ARG A 232 -12.53 -5.65 12.11
N LEU A 233 -12.72 -4.46 11.56
CA LEU A 233 -13.72 -3.49 11.99
C LEU A 233 -15.13 -4.04 11.80
N HIS A 234 -15.43 -4.62 10.65
CA HIS A 234 -16.72 -5.27 10.40
C HIS A 234 -17.00 -6.36 11.45
N CYS A 235 -16.03 -7.24 11.73
CA CYS A 235 -16.18 -8.24 12.80
C CYS A 235 -16.40 -7.62 14.19
N LEU A 236 -15.79 -6.46 14.50
CA LEU A 236 -16.03 -5.77 15.77
C LEU A 236 -17.46 -5.23 15.86
N LEU A 237 -17.94 -4.61 14.78
CA LEU A 237 -19.29 -4.05 14.72
C LEU A 237 -20.34 -5.15 14.85
N THR A 238 -20.21 -6.24 14.10
CA THR A 238 -21.11 -7.40 14.21
C THR A 238 -21.08 -8.04 15.59
N ALA A 239 -19.91 -8.11 16.25
CA ALA A 239 -19.81 -8.62 17.61
C ALA A 239 -20.52 -7.70 18.63
N GLU A 240 -20.45 -6.39 18.43
CA GLU A 240 -21.14 -5.42 19.28
C GLU A 240 -22.66 -5.46 19.08
N GLU A 241 -23.13 -5.57 17.84
CA GLU A 241 -24.54 -5.79 17.51
C GLU A 241 -25.07 -7.07 18.16
N LEU A 242 -24.32 -8.18 18.05
CA LEU A 242 -24.67 -9.45 18.68
C LEU A 242 -24.71 -9.34 20.22
N ARG A 243 -23.74 -8.63 20.81
CA ARG A 243 -23.69 -8.37 22.25
C ARG A 243 -24.90 -7.57 22.71
N ALA A 244 -25.25 -6.50 22.00
CA ALA A 244 -26.41 -5.67 22.31
C ALA A 244 -27.73 -6.44 22.16
N GLN A 245 -27.86 -7.26 21.10
CA GLN A 245 -29.02 -8.11 20.88
C GLN A 245 -29.19 -9.16 21.98
N THR A 246 -28.10 -9.84 22.34
CA THR A 246 -28.11 -10.85 23.42
C THR A 246 -28.45 -10.21 24.76
N ALA A 247 -27.94 -9.00 25.04
CA ALA A 247 -28.26 -8.28 26.26
C ALA A 247 -29.74 -7.88 26.34
N SER A 248 -30.33 -7.51 25.20
CA SER A 248 -31.76 -7.23 25.08
C SER A 248 -32.61 -8.49 25.28
N ASP A 249 -32.27 -9.58 24.60
CA ASP A 249 -33.11 -10.78 24.55
C ASP A 249 -32.99 -11.66 25.81
N ALA A 250 -31.78 -11.79 26.35
CA ALA A 250 -31.52 -12.58 27.56
C ALA A 250 -31.69 -11.77 28.86
N GLY A 251 -31.76 -10.44 28.77
CA GLY A 251 -31.79 -9.55 29.94
C GLY A 251 -30.48 -9.53 30.75
N VAL A 252 -29.36 -9.94 30.14
CA VAL A 252 -28.05 -10.03 30.79
C VAL A 252 -27.08 -9.00 30.21
N GLY A 253 -26.48 -8.17 31.06
CA GLY A 253 -25.52 -7.15 30.65
C GLY A 253 -26.17 -5.80 30.32
N ALA A 254 -25.38 -4.88 29.74
CA ALA A 254 -25.84 -3.54 29.39
C ALA A 254 -26.16 -3.43 27.90
N GLN A 255 -27.34 -2.93 27.52
CA GLN A 255 -27.71 -2.76 26.11
C GLN A 255 -26.83 -1.71 25.42
N THR A 256 -26.63 -0.57 26.07
CA THR A 256 -25.74 0.51 25.63
C THR A 256 -24.57 0.65 26.60
N LEU A 257 -23.36 0.71 26.04
CA LEU A 257 -22.16 1.02 26.82
C LEU A 257 -22.05 2.55 26.94
N PRO A 258 -21.66 3.09 28.11
CA PRO A 258 -21.45 4.52 28.25
C PRO A 258 -20.27 4.97 27.37
N SER A 259 -20.29 6.24 26.95
CA SER A 259 -19.34 6.79 25.97
C SER A 259 -17.87 6.76 26.40
N ASP A 260 -17.62 6.67 27.70
CA ASP A 260 -16.32 6.56 28.35
C ASP A 260 -15.90 5.11 28.62
N PHE A 261 -16.75 4.13 28.29
CA PHE A 261 -16.46 2.72 28.50
C PHE A 261 -15.25 2.27 27.70
N ARG A 262 -14.28 1.67 28.41
CA ARG A 262 -13.13 1.02 27.80
C ARG A 262 -13.12 -0.44 28.21
N TYR A 263 -13.07 -1.33 27.21
CA TYR A 263 -12.76 -2.73 27.48
C TYR A 263 -11.41 -2.79 28.21
N VAL A 264 -11.38 -3.41 29.38
CA VAL A 264 -10.14 -3.67 30.10
C VAL A 264 -9.23 -4.46 29.17
N SER A 265 -8.02 -3.97 28.92
CA SER A 265 -7.01 -4.73 28.19
C SER A 265 -6.69 -5.96 29.02
N SER A 266 -7.37 -7.07 28.72
CA SER A 266 -7.11 -8.31 29.44
C SER A 266 -5.67 -8.72 29.15
N PRO A 267 -4.87 -9.13 30.16
CA PRO A 267 -3.58 -9.76 29.95
C PRO A 267 -3.82 -11.17 29.40
N PHE A 268 -4.42 -11.27 28.21
CA PHE A 268 -4.81 -12.53 27.58
C PHE A 268 -3.57 -13.16 26.97
N SER A 269 -2.77 -13.85 27.79
CA SER A 269 -1.77 -14.80 27.33
C SER A 269 -2.47 -15.96 26.64
N TRP A 270 -2.09 -16.26 25.39
CA TRP A 270 -2.69 -17.23 24.47
C TRP A 270 -2.53 -18.72 24.90
N ILE A 271 -2.77 -19.07 26.17
CA ILE A 271 -2.57 -20.43 26.69
C ILE A 271 -3.90 -21.13 27.04
N SER A 272 -5.03 -20.42 27.13
CA SER A 272 -6.27 -21.04 27.64
C SER A 272 -7.51 -20.62 26.84
N LEU A 273 -7.68 -21.20 25.65
CA LEU A 273 -8.99 -21.33 25.03
C LEU A 273 -9.71 -22.53 25.67
N LEU A 274 -10.37 -22.30 26.79
CA LEU A 274 -11.56 -23.06 27.18
C LEU A 274 -12.74 -22.10 27.03
N PHE A 275 -13.52 -22.34 25.98
CA PHE A 275 -14.86 -21.81 25.87
C PHE A 275 -15.62 -22.10 27.16
N PHE A 276 -16.12 -21.07 27.82
CA PHE A 276 -17.31 -21.19 28.64
C PHE A 276 -18.28 -20.10 28.20
N MET A 277 -19.30 -20.53 27.45
CA MET A 277 -20.60 -19.86 27.48
C MET A 277 -21.17 -20.07 28.88
N VAL A 278 -21.60 -18.98 29.51
CA VAL A 278 -22.76 -18.96 30.39
C VAL A 278 -23.63 -17.83 29.90
#